data_AF-A0A1F3DMN9-F1
#
_entry.id   AF-A0A1F3DMN9-F1
#
_cell.length_a   1.000
_cell.length_b   1.000
_cell.length_c   1.000
_cell.angle_alpha   90.00
_cell.angle_beta   90.00
_cell.angle_gamma   90.00
#
_symmetry.space_group_name_H-M   'P 1'
#
loop_
_entity.id
_entity.type
_entity.pdbx_description
1 polymer ?
#
loop_
_entity_poly.entity_id
_entity_poly.type
_entity_poly.pdbx_seq_one_letter_code
_entity_poly.pdbx_strand_id
1 'polypeptide(L)'
;MKSKLRTHLICYDDFRWFTEDVRGRFDDTSRYNIISFVAVEEFMAYLERNKVHGYCKVAILGAHDTPEQFELIGRLTNEIKKIDSRIGIVLICTPDKVDEIKKIIPSNVDAYIPKNANAILRLHNAVKKLISEHGILNFRKRRNLSFYALIGFLILFIVLIILAWFELPRYF
;
A
#
# COMPACT_ATOMS: atom_id res chain seq x y z
N MET A 1 -7.25 -5.01 -22.71
CA MET A 1 -5.98 -5.14 -21.95
C MET A 1 -6.17 -4.56 -20.55
N LYS A 2 -6.13 -5.37 -19.47
CA LYS A 2 -6.16 -4.85 -18.09
C LYS A 2 -4.89 -4.01 -17.89
N SER A 3 -5.02 -2.70 -17.74
CA SER A 3 -3.95 -1.83 -17.22
C SER A 3 -3.44 -2.45 -15.93
N LYS A 4 -2.27 -3.08 -15.97
CA LYS A 4 -1.59 -3.63 -14.80
C LYS A 4 -1.33 -2.43 -13.88
N LEU A 5 -1.98 -2.41 -12.72
CA LEU A 5 -1.73 -1.40 -11.70
C LEU A 5 -0.24 -1.42 -11.39
N ARG A 6 0.45 -0.32 -11.70
CA ARG A 6 1.87 -0.16 -11.34
C ARG A 6 1.98 -0.04 -9.82
N THR A 7 2.91 -0.76 -9.23
CA THR A 7 3.21 -0.67 -7.80
C THR A 7 4.40 0.25 -7.60
N HIS A 8 4.27 1.22 -6.70
CA HIS A 8 5.34 2.13 -6.36
C HIS A 8 6.09 1.60 -5.14
N LEU A 9 7.36 1.24 -5.33
CA LEU A 9 8.27 0.87 -4.26
C LEU A 9 9.10 2.10 -3.91
N ILE A 10 8.95 2.57 -2.68
CA ILE A 10 9.55 3.81 -2.19
C ILE A 10 10.55 3.40 -1.11
N CYS A 11 11.82 3.39 -1.47
CA CYS A 11 12.90 2.92 -0.62
C CYS A 11 13.52 4.09 0.13
N TYR A 12 13.71 3.93 1.44
CA TYR A 12 14.53 4.82 2.26
C TYR A 12 15.56 3.99 3.01
N ASP A 13 16.83 4.33 2.82
CA ASP A 13 17.97 3.76 3.55
C ASP A 13 19.11 4.79 3.51
N ASP A 14 19.77 4.99 4.65
CA ASP A 14 20.95 5.85 4.75
C ASP A 14 22.11 5.34 3.85
N PHE A 15 22.09 4.05 3.48
CA PHE A 15 23.04 3.45 2.56
C PHE A 15 22.45 3.12 1.19
N ARG A 16 23.05 3.70 0.13
CA ARG A 16 22.60 3.51 -1.26
C ARG A 16 22.65 2.07 -1.77
N TRP A 17 23.59 1.26 -1.30
CA TRP A 17 23.81 -0.09 -1.84
C TRP A 17 22.59 -1.00 -1.72
N PHE A 18 21.80 -0.86 -0.65
CA PHE A 18 20.60 -1.65 -0.45
C PHE A 18 19.53 -1.28 -1.48
N THR A 19 19.36 0.02 -1.74
CA THR A 19 18.39 0.50 -2.71
C THR A 19 18.72 0.08 -4.14
N GLU A 20 20.02 -0.04 -4.49
CA GLU A 20 20.46 -0.58 -5.78
C GLU A 20 20.19 -2.09 -5.89
N ASP A 21 20.39 -2.87 -4.83
CA ASP A 21 20.06 -4.30 -4.84
C ASP A 21 18.55 -4.53 -5.02
N VAL A 22 17.71 -3.74 -4.32
CA VAL A 22 16.25 -3.77 -4.56
C VAL A 22 15.94 -3.42 -6.02
N ARG A 23 16.57 -2.40 -6.59
CA ARG A 23 16.34 -2.00 -7.98
C ARG A 23 16.73 -3.10 -8.98
N GLY A 24 17.88 -3.75 -8.78
CA GLY A 24 18.34 -4.84 -9.63
C GLY A 24 17.46 -6.09 -9.56
N ARG A 25 16.73 -6.29 -8.44
CA ARG A 25 15.89 -7.48 -8.21
C ARG A 25 14.41 -7.26 -8.53
N PHE A 26 14.00 -6.03 -8.78
CA PHE A 26 12.66 -5.65 -9.20
C PHE A 26 12.73 -4.92 -10.57
N ASP A 27 13.38 -5.56 -11.53
CA ASP A 27 13.70 -5.05 -12.87
C ASP A 27 12.49 -4.90 -13.81
N ASP A 28 11.35 -5.53 -13.50
CA ASP A 28 10.11 -5.42 -14.28
C ASP A 28 9.47 -4.02 -14.12
N THR A 29 10.00 -3.06 -14.89
CA THR A 29 9.52 -1.67 -14.99
C THR A 29 8.08 -1.55 -15.48
N SER A 30 7.52 -2.60 -16.09
CA SER A 30 6.11 -2.62 -16.47
C SER A 30 5.18 -2.75 -15.26
N ARG A 31 5.68 -3.33 -14.16
CA ARG A 31 4.94 -3.58 -12.91
C ARG A 31 5.37 -2.68 -11.76
N TYR A 32 6.65 -2.36 -11.66
CA TYR A 32 7.22 -1.67 -10.51
C TYR A 32 7.81 -0.33 -10.92
N ASN A 33 7.54 0.69 -10.12
CA ASN A 33 8.23 1.98 -10.15
C ASN A 33 9.01 2.12 -8.84
N ILE A 34 10.34 2.14 -8.92
CA ILE A 34 11.22 2.11 -7.76
C ILE A 34 11.87 3.47 -7.62
N ILE A 35 11.70 4.08 -6.45
CA ILE A 35 12.26 5.39 -6.12
C ILE A 35 13.01 5.23 -4.81
N SER A 36 14.19 5.81 -4.72
CA SER A 36 15.11 5.60 -3.61
C SER A 36 15.53 6.94 -3.03
N PHE A 37 15.50 7.05 -1.71
CA PHE A 37 15.84 8.25 -0.96
C PHE A 37 16.88 7.92 0.09
N VAL A 38 17.80 8.85 0.31
CA VAL A 38 18.81 8.78 1.37
C VAL A 38 18.45 9.75 2.49
N ALA A 39 17.83 10.89 2.17
CA ALA A 39 17.37 11.87 3.14
C ALA A 39 15.90 11.64 3.51
N VAL A 40 15.59 11.69 4.80
CA VAL A 40 14.22 11.53 5.33
C VAL A 40 13.32 12.66 4.82
N GLU A 41 13.84 13.88 4.74
CA GLU A 41 13.09 15.07 4.32
C GLU A 41 12.62 14.94 2.87
N GLU A 42 13.49 14.45 1.98
CA GLU A 42 13.15 14.20 0.58
C GLU A 42 12.12 13.08 0.44
N PHE A 43 12.30 12.00 1.21
CA PHE A 43 11.37 10.88 1.26
C PHE A 43 9.97 11.33 1.69
N MET A 44 9.88 12.11 2.76
CA MET A 44 8.61 12.61 3.29
C MET A 44 7.97 13.63 2.36
N ALA A 45 8.74 14.58 1.82
CA ALA A 45 8.24 15.53 0.83
C ALA A 45 7.68 14.82 -0.42
N TYR A 46 8.32 13.74 -0.86
CA TYR A 46 7.82 12.92 -1.96
C TYR A 46 6.48 12.26 -1.61
N LEU A 47 6.35 11.67 -0.42
CA LEU A 47 5.09 11.05 0.03
C LEU A 47 3.95 12.06 0.13
N GLU A 48 4.23 13.26 0.62
CA GLU A 48 3.22 14.32 0.75
C GLU A 48 2.74 14.83 -0.60
N ARG A 49 3.67 15.11 -1.53
CA ARG A 49 3.34 15.53 -2.89
C ARG A 49 2.57 14.45 -3.66
N ASN A 50 2.86 13.18 -3.37
CA ASN A 50 2.23 12.03 -4.01
C ASN A 50 1.22 11.35 -3.09
N LYS A 51 0.46 12.11 -2.27
CA LYS A 51 -0.61 11.56 -1.43
C LYS A 51 -1.68 10.82 -2.23
N VAL A 52 -1.93 11.24 -3.47
CA VAL A 52 -3.10 10.78 -4.22
C VAL A 52 -2.83 9.54 -5.10
N HIS A 53 -3.91 8.77 -5.29
CA HIS A 53 -4.26 7.86 -6.39
C HIS A 53 -4.01 6.35 -6.27
N GLY A 54 -4.97 5.61 -6.85
CA GLY A 54 -5.34 4.19 -6.64
C GLY A 54 -4.37 3.14 -7.17
N TYR A 55 -3.09 3.38 -6.96
CA TYR A 55 -2.00 2.43 -7.17
C TYR A 55 -1.57 1.85 -5.82
N CYS A 56 -0.92 0.68 -5.84
CA CYS A 56 -0.33 0.12 -4.63
C CYS A 56 1.00 0.84 -4.35
N LYS A 57 1.16 1.36 -3.12
CA LYS A 57 2.39 2.00 -2.65
C LYS A 57 2.97 1.17 -1.51
N VAL A 58 4.26 0.88 -1.58
CA VAL A 58 5.00 0.15 -0.54
C VAL A 58 6.24 0.96 -0.17
N ALA A 59 6.32 1.40 1.07
CA ALA A 59 7.51 1.98 1.66
C ALA A 59 8.41 0.85 2.17
N ILE A 60 9.68 0.86 1.75
CA ILE A 60 10.71 -0.09 2.18
C ILE A 60 11.75 0.70 2.96
N LEU A 61 11.86 0.46 4.26
CA LEU A 61 12.69 1.23 5.17
C LEU A 61 13.84 0.35 5.69
N GLY A 62 15.08 0.84 5.57
CA GLY A 62 16.24 0.24 6.22
C GLY A 62 16.33 0.65 7.69
N ALA A 63 16.49 -0.33 8.59
CA ALA A 63 16.77 -0.10 10.01
C ALA A 63 18.13 -0.76 10.35
N HIS A 64 19.10 0.04 10.79
CA HIS A 64 20.42 -0.41 11.23
C HIS A 64 20.50 -0.45 12.77
N ASP A 65 21.61 -0.97 13.30
CA ASP A 65 21.73 -1.48 14.68
C ASP A 65 21.67 -0.45 15.82
N THR A 66 21.33 0.82 15.56
CA THR A 66 21.31 1.83 16.63
C THR A 66 19.89 2.07 17.18
N PRO A 67 19.73 2.18 18.51
CA PRO A 67 18.43 2.40 19.13
C PRO A 67 17.81 3.74 18.72
N GLU A 68 18.64 4.78 18.51
CA GLU A 68 18.22 6.09 17.99
C GLU A 68 17.56 5.96 16.62
N GLN A 69 18.10 5.09 15.75
CA GLN A 69 17.52 4.85 14.44
C GLN A 69 16.22 4.05 14.54
N PHE A 70 16.10 3.11 15.48
CA PHE A 70 14.83 2.42 15.71
C PHE A 70 13.72 3.40 16.13
N GLU A 71 14.03 4.38 16.98
CA GLU A 71 13.09 5.43 17.33
C GLU A 71 12.74 6.33 16.15
N LEU A 72 13.75 6.76 15.36
CA LEU A 72 13.55 7.57 14.15
C LEU A 72 12.62 6.86 13.16
N ILE A 73 12.93 5.60 12.85
CA ILE A 73 12.13 4.76 11.96
C ILE A 73 10.73 4.56 12.54
N GLY A 74 10.60 4.36 13.85
CA GLY A 74 9.29 4.24 14.50
C GLY A 74 8.44 5.52 14.42
N ARG A 75 9.06 6.70 14.48
CA ARG A 75 8.36 7.97 14.19
C ARG A 75 7.98 8.06 12.71
N LEU A 76 8.90 7.68 11.83
CA LEU A 76 8.71 7.70 10.38
C LEU A 76 7.54 6.81 9.95
N THR A 77 7.42 5.59 10.47
CA THR A 77 6.29 4.69 10.13
C THR A 77 4.94 5.28 10.52
N ASN A 78 4.88 5.97 11.66
CA ASN A 78 3.67 6.67 12.10
C ASN A 78 3.33 7.85 11.18
N GLU A 79 4.32 8.63 10.76
CA GLU A 79 4.11 9.75 9.84
C GLU A 79 3.68 9.28 8.44
N ILE A 80 4.27 8.20 7.92
CA ILE A 80 3.86 7.57 6.66
C ILE A 80 2.37 7.18 6.71
N LYS A 81 1.92 6.52 7.78
CA LYS A 81 0.50 6.12 7.90
C LYS A 81 -0.43 7.31 8.12
N LYS A 82 0.04 8.42 8.73
CA LYS A 82 -0.73 9.67 8.81
C LYS A 82 -0.92 10.31 7.43
N ILE A 83 0.09 10.21 6.57
CA ILE A 83 0.04 10.71 5.19
C ILE A 83 -0.95 9.88 4.35
N ASP A 84 -0.78 8.56 4.34
CA ASP A 84 -1.70 7.62 3.67
C ASP A 84 -1.65 6.27 4.37
N SER A 85 -2.75 5.93 5.05
CA SER A 85 -2.89 4.69 5.81
C SER A 85 -2.84 3.42 4.96
N ARG A 86 -2.94 3.55 3.63
CA ARG A 86 -2.91 2.44 2.67
C ARG A 86 -1.51 2.10 2.18
N ILE A 87 -0.50 2.91 2.49
CA ILE A 87 0.89 2.60 2.14
C ILE A 87 1.31 1.37 2.95
N GLY A 88 1.73 0.31 2.27
CA GLY A 88 2.33 -0.84 2.94
C GLY A 88 3.73 -0.50 3.42
N ILE A 89 4.10 -0.90 4.63
CA ILE A 89 5.42 -0.59 5.22
C ILE A 89 6.17 -1.90 5.45
N VAL A 90 7.33 -2.03 4.83
CA VAL A 90 8.25 -3.15 5.02
C VAL A 90 9.54 -2.64 5.64
N LEU A 91 9.90 -3.21 6.79
CA LEU A 91 11.18 -2.94 7.45
C LEU A 91 12.21 -3.99 7.10
N ILE A 92 13.39 -3.53 6.70
CA ILE A 92 14.57 -4.35 6.53
C ILE A 92 15.45 -4.15 7.75
N CYS A 93 15.62 -5.22 8.50
CA CYS A 93 16.27 -5.21 9.80
C CYS A 93 17.57 -5.99 9.76
N THR A 94 18.50 -5.66 10.63
CA THR A 94 19.61 -6.56 10.97
C THR A 94 19.08 -7.84 11.63
N PRO A 95 19.59 -9.04 11.26
CA PRO A 95 18.99 -10.31 11.65
C PRO A 95 18.88 -10.51 13.17
N ASP A 96 19.87 -10.01 13.89
CA ASP A 96 20.09 -10.21 15.33
C ASP A 96 19.21 -9.28 16.18
N LYS A 97 18.67 -8.22 15.57
CA LYS A 97 17.89 -7.17 16.23
C LYS A 97 16.41 -7.18 15.88
N VAL A 98 15.94 -8.13 15.06
CA VAL A 98 14.54 -8.20 14.61
C VAL A 98 13.55 -8.16 15.78
N ASP A 99 13.80 -8.93 16.85
CA ASP A 99 12.88 -9.03 17.98
C ASP A 99 12.90 -7.76 18.86
N GLU A 100 14.03 -7.07 18.92
CA GLU A 100 14.16 -5.76 19.58
C GLU A 100 13.40 -4.69 18.81
N ILE A 101 13.59 -4.64 17.49
CA ILE A 101 12.89 -3.70 16.60
C ILE A 101 11.38 -3.91 16.65
N LYS A 102 10.91 -5.16 16.67
CA LYS A 102 9.48 -5.47 16.81
C LYS A 102 8.88 -5.00 18.12
N LYS A 103 9.65 -4.95 19.21
CA LYS A 103 9.18 -4.41 20.50
C LYS A 103 9.06 -2.89 20.48
N ILE A 104 9.97 -2.22 19.77
CA ILE A 104 10.03 -0.75 19.70
C ILE A 104 9.05 -0.19 18.66
N ILE A 105 8.86 -0.87 17.52
CA ILE A 105 8.05 -0.40 16.38
C ILE A 105 6.84 -1.31 16.12
N PRO A 106 6.09 -1.81 17.11
CA PRO A 106 5.10 -2.88 16.89
C PRO A 106 3.94 -2.47 15.98
N SER A 107 3.59 -1.19 15.97
CA SER A 107 2.42 -0.69 15.24
C SER A 107 2.81 -0.18 13.85
N ASN A 108 1.92 -0.36 12.87
CA ASN A 108 1.99 0.19 11.51
C ASN A 108 2.97 -0.45 10.51
N VAL A 109 3.72 -1.48 10.90
CA VAL A 109 4.62 -2.22 9.98
C VAL A 109 3.95 -3.50 9.49
N ASP A 110 3.94 -3.70 8.18
CA ASP A 110 3.28 -4.84 7.53
C ASP A 110 4.20 -6.08 7.42
N ALA A 111 5.52 -5.88 7.35
CA ALA A 111 6.51 -6.96 7.37
C ALA A 111 7.87 -6.52 7.93
N TYR A 112 8.51 -7.42 8.68
CA TYR A 112 9.90 -7.30 9.15
C TYR A 112 10.74 -8.35 8.44
N ILE A 113 11.80 -7.93 7.76
CA ILE A 113 12.65 -8.81 6.95
C ILE A 113 14.08 -8.69 7.43
N PRO A 114 14.67 -9.77 7.99
CA PRO A 114 16.08 -9.77 8.33
C PRO A 114 16.94 -9.74 7.07
N LYS A 115 18.03 -8.97 7.12
CA LYS A 115 19.00 -8.79 6.04
C LYS A 115 19.93 -10.01 5.93
N ASN A 116 19.43 -11.05 5.30
CA ASN A 116 20.16 -12.28 5.00
C ASN A 116 20.03 -12.64 3.51
N ALA A 117 20.63 -13.76 3.09
CA ALA A 117 20.58 -14.23 1.69
C ALA A 117 19.16 -14.36 1.11
N ASN A 118 18.14 -14.55 1.97
CA ASN A 118 16.74 -14.70 1.57
C ASN A 118 15.93 -13.41 1.68
N ALA A 119 16.53 -12.27 2.06
CA ALA A 119 15.84 -11.00 2.28
C ALA A 119 15.05 -10.55 1.06
N ILE A 120 15.66 -10.64 -0.13
CA ILE A 120 15.03 -10.25 -1.40
C ILE A 120 13.81 -11.13 -1.72
N LEU A 121 13.90 -12.45 -1.51
CA LEU A 121 12.77 -13.35 -1.74
C LEU A 121 11.61 -13.03 -0.78
N ARG A 122 11.92 -12.78 0.50
CA ARG A 122 10.94 -12.37 1.51
C ARG A 122 10.31 -11.03 1.16
N LEU A 123 11.09 -10.09 0.63
CA LEU A 123 10.63 -8.78 0.20
C LEU A 123 9.65 -8.91 -0.98
N HIS A 124 9.98 -9.73 -1.98
CA HIS A 124 9.07 -10.06 -3.08
C HIS A 124 7.74 -10.63 -2.58
N ASN A 125 7.78 -11.55 -1.63
CA ASN A 125 6.57 -12.16 -1.07
C ASN A 125 5.74 -11.15 -0.28
N ALA A 126 6.37 -10.30 0.53
CA ALA A 126 5.70 -9.23 1.27
C ALA A 126 5.05 -8.21 0.32
N VAL A 127 5.77 -7.77 -0.71
CA VAL A 127 5.26 -6.85 -1.74
C VAL A 127 4.08 -7.49 -2.49
N LYS A 128 4.18 -8.76 -2.91
CA LYS A 128 3.07 -9.47 -3.58
C LYS A 128 1.82 -9.56 -2.68
N LYS A 129 2.00 -9.83 -1.39
CA LYS A 129 0.90 -9.85 -0.41
C LYS A 129 0.21 -8.48 -0.35
N LEU A 130 0.97 -7.40 -0.19
CA LEU A 130 0.44 -6.03 -0.14
C LEU A 130 -0.30 -5.62 -1.43
N ILE A 131 0.23 -6.01 -2.59
CA ILE A 131 -0.44 -5.79 -3.88
C ILE A 131 -1.78 -6.52 -3.94
N SER A 132 -1.80 -7.78 -3.48
CA SER A 132 -3.02 -8.59 -3.44
C SER A 132 -4.08 -7.96 -2.52
N GLU A 133 -3.70 -7.57 -1.30
CA GLU A 133 -4.57 -6.91 -0.33
C GLU A 133 -5.14 -5.59 -0.88
N HIS A 134 -4.29 -4.77 -1.51
CA HIS A 134 -4.73 -3.55 -2.18
C HIS A 134 -5.75 -3.84 -3.30
N GLY A 135 -5.50 -4.88 -4.10
CA GLY A 135 -6.43 -5.34 -5.13
C GLY A 135 -7.78 -5.77 -4.57
N ILE A 136 -7.79 -6.55 -3.49
CA ILE A 136 -9.00 -7.01 -2.80
C ILE A 136 -9.81 -5.83 -2.26
N LEU A 137 -9.15 -4.85 -1.63
CA LEU A 137 -9.80 -3.64 -1.13
C LEU A 137 -10.45 -2.84 -2.26
N ASN A 138 -9.75 -2.67 -3.39
CA ASN A 138 -10.30 -1.99 -4.56
C ASN A 138 -11.47 -2.76 -5.18
N PHE A 139 -11.38 -4.09 -5.26
CA PHE A 139 -12.46 -4.93 -5.77
C PHE A 139 -13.71 -4.84 -4.87
N ARG A 140 -13.53 -4.87 -3.54
CA ARG A 140 -14.63 -4.72 -2.57
C ARG A 140 -15.33 -3.37 -2.72
N LYS A 141 -14.59 -2.27 -2.91
CA LYS A 141 -15.17 -0.95 -3.16
C LYS A 141 -16.01 -0.91 -4.42
N ARG A 142 -15.49 -1.47 -5.54
CA ARG A 142 -16.23 -1.55 -6.81
C ARG A 142 -17.50 -2.38 -6.68
N ARG A 143 -17.41 -3.54 -6.02
CA ARG A 143 -18.56 -4.41 -5.75
C ARG A 143 -19.65 -3.69 -4.96
N ASN A 144 -19.28 -2.99 -3.88
CA ASN A 144 -20.24 -2.25 -3.07
C ASN A 144 -20.91 -1.12 -3.88
N LEU A 145 -20.15 -0.39 -4.70
CA LEU A 145 -20.71 0.64 -5.58
C LEU A 145 -21.72 0.04 -6.59
N SER A 146 -21.37 -1.08 -7.24
CA SER A 146 -22.28 -1.78 -8.15
C SER A 146 -23.56 -2.24 -7.44
N PHE A 147 -23.44 -2.71 -6.19
CA PHE A 147 -24.59 -3.12 -5.38
C PHE A 147 -25.50 -1.93 -5.04
N TYR A 148 -24.93 -0.79 -4.66
CA TYR A 148 -25.71 0.43 -4.41
C TYR A 148 -26.43 0.93 -5.68
N ALA A 149 -25.76 0.87 -6.83
CA ALA A 149 -26.38 1.24 -8.12
C ALA A 149 -27.56 0.32 -8.46
N LEU A 150 -27.43 -0.99 -8.22
CA LEU A 150 -28.52 -1.95 -8.43
C LEU A 150 -29.71 -1.66 -7.52
N ILE A 151 -29.48 -1.41 -6.23
CA ILE A 151 -30.55 -1.04 -5.30
C ILE A 151 -31.25 0.24 -5.74
N GLY A 152 -30.49 1.27 -6.12
CA GLY A 152 -31.06 2.52 -6.63
C GLY A 152 -31.93 2.31 -7.87
N PHE A 153 -31.49 1.45 -8.80
CA PHE A 153 -32.27 1.09 -9.98
C PHE A 153 -33.57 0.35 -9.63
N LEU A 154 -33.52 -0.62 -8.70
CA LEU A 154 -34.71 -1.34 -8.25
C LEU A 154 -35.73 -0.42 -7.58
N ILE A 155 -35.27 0.50 -6.73
CA ILE A 155 -36.15 1.49 -6.08
C ILE A 155 -36.81 2.38 -7.12
N LEU A 156 -36.04 2.89 -8.10
CA LEU A 156 -36.59 3.70 -9.18
C LEU A 156 -37.66 2.93 -9.98
N PHE A 157 -37.41 1.66 -10.28
CA PHE A 157 -38.35 0.82 -11.00
C PHE A 157 -39.67 0.62 -10.23
N ILE A 158 -39.58 0.38 -8.91
CA ILE A 158 -40.76 0.27 -8.03
C ILE A 158 -41.56 1.58 -8.03
N VAL A 159 -40.89 2.73 -7.92
CA VAL A 159 -41.56 4.05 -7.96
C VAL A 159 -42.28 4.26 -9.29
N LEU A 160 -41.66 3.92 -10.41
CA LEU A 160 -42.28 4.03 -11.73
C LEU A 160 -43.51 3.13 -11.87
N ILE A 161 -43.47 1.90 -11.35
CA ILE A 161 -44.64 1.00 -11.33
C ILE A 161 -45.78 1.61 -10.50
N ILE A 162 -45.48 2.14 -9.31
CA ILE A 162 -46.49 2.76 -8.45
C ILE A 162 -47.13 3.96 -9.16
N LEU A 163 -46.33 4.83 -9.77
CA LEU A 163 -46.83 5.97 -10.54
C LEU A 163 -47.70 5.53 -11.72
N ALA A 164 -47.24 4.53 -12.48
CA ALA A 164 -47.98 3.99 -13.61
C ALA A 164 -49.31 3.35 -13.16
N TRP A 165 -49.34 2.69 -12.00
CA TRP A 165 -50.56 2.13 -11.43
C TRP A 165 -51.60 3.22 -11.09
N PHE A 166 -51.17 4.36 -10.53
CA PHE A 166 -52.06 5.48 -10.23
C PHE A 166 -52.56 6.21 -11.50
N GLU A 167 -51.69 6.41 -12.49
CA GLU A 167 -52.01 7.22 -13.66
C GLU A 167 -52.73 6.43 -14.76
N LEU A 168 -52.49 5.11 -14.84
CA LEU A 168 -53.01 4.22 -15.88
C LEU A 168 -53.66 2.94 -15.30
N PRO A 169 -54.65 3.05 -14.39
CA PRO A 169 -55.23 1.89 -13.70
C PRO A 169 -55.95 0.89 -14.62
N ARG A 170 -56.20 1.24 -15.89
CA ARG A 170 -56.85 0.34 -16.87
C ARG A 170 -55.89 -0.65 -17.53
N TYR A 171 -54.58 -0.42 -17.44
CA TYR A 171 -53.55 -1.26 -18.06
C TYR A 171 -52.85 -2.19 -17.08
N PHE A 172 -53.23 -2.11 -15.79
CA PHE A 172 -52.69 -2.90 -14.69
C PHE A 172 -53.76 -3.79 -14.07
#